data_AF-A0A8T7ML83-F1
#
_entry.id   AF-A0A8T7ML83-F1
#
_cell.length_a   1.000
_cell.length_b   1.000
_cell.length_c   1.000
_cell.angle_alpha   90.00
_cell.angle_beta   90.00
_cell.angle_gamma   90.00
#
_symmetry.space_group_name_H-M   'P 1'
#
loop_
_entity.id
_entity.type
_entity.pdbx_description
1 polymer ?
#
loop_
_entity_poly.entity_id
_entity_poly.type
_entity_poly.pdbx_seq_one_letter_code
_entity_poly.pdbx_strand_id
1 'polypeptide(L)'
;MYQVTTIVFQTLPLQATSPSESSVLVGWLLGVVLAVGVLVMIARPLLVAEVGVKRRVRQTLTQEEGKIQSLYERASTERKSLEELDFDHELGNLHEEDYVLLKQKTEHKLTKLEQQISQQEETLANLSQGQQAKAKTSKSASAKKTPVSATGTKATLPNQETDGKLKPTIKGAMKCSECATTFKPGDRLCSKCSAPLPLLCLSCGTELKQDDRFCAKCGAAVVN
;
A
#
# COMPACT_ATOMS: atom_id res chain seq x y z
N MET A 1 -41.90 55.40 72.46
CA MET A 1 -40.53 54.89 72.65
C MET A 1 -40.23 53.93 71.50
N TYR A 2 -39.54 54.39 70.46
CA TYR A 2 -39.06 53.56 69.35
C TYR A 2 -37.53 53.67 69.35
N GLN A 3 -36.84 52.56 69.59
CA GLN A 3 -35.38 52.47 69.54
C GLN A 3 -34.95 52.28 68.08
N VAL A 4 -34.20 53.24 67.54
CA VAL A 4 -33.60 53.18 66.21
C VAL A 4 -32.21 52.58 66.36
N THR A 5 -32.06 51.31 65.99
CA THR A 5 -30.79 50.58 66.01
C THR A 5 -30.02 50.89 64.72
N THR A 6 -29.04 51.79 64.79
CA THR A 6 -28.13 52.11 63.69
C THR A 6 -27.13 50.97 63.48
N ILE A 7 -27.30 50.21 62.40
CA ILE A 7 -26.33 49.19 61.96
C ILE A 7 -25.16 49.91 61.28
N VAL A 8 -24.00 49.90 61.95
CA VAL A 8 -22.73 50.39 61.40
C VAL A 8 -22.21 49.36 60.39
N PHE A 9 -22.40 49.62 59.10
CA PHE A 9 -21.77 48.86 58.01
C PHE A 9 -20.27 49.20 57.97
N GLN A 10 -19.46 48.36 58.60
CA GLN A 10 -18.01 48.45 58.57
C GLN A 10 -17.51 48.00 57.18
N THR A 11 -17.17 48.95 56.32
CA THR A 11 -16.59 48.70 55.00
C THR A 11 -15.18 48.13 55.16
N LEU A 12 -15.01 46.81 54.95
CA LEU A 12 -13.67 46.21 54.86
C LEU A 12 -12.96 46.74 53.59
N PRO A 13 -11.71 47.21 53.69
CA PRO A 13 -10.95 47.60 52.51
C PRO A 13 -10.55 46.35 51.72
N LEU A 14 -10.96 46.29 50.45
CA LEU A 14 -10.41 45.38 49.45
C LEU A 14 -8.90 45.67 49.33
N GLN A 15 -8.07 44.90 50.05
CA GLN A 15 -6.63 44.95 49.88
C GLN A 15 -6.28 44.38 48.51
N ALA A 16 -5.94 45.27 47.58
CA ALA A 16 -5.33 44.92 46.31
C ALA A 16 -3.92 44.38 46.58
N THR A 17 -3.79 43.05 46.66
CA THR A 17 -2.49 42.40 46.72
C THR A 17 -1.76 42.65 45.41
N SER A 18 -0.67 43.42 45.44
CA SER A 18 0.21 43.60 44.30
C SER A 18 0.77 42.25 43.87
N PRO A 19 0.81 41.94 42.56
CA PRO A 19 1.36 40.68 42.09
C PRO A 19 2.84 40.61 42.45
N SER A 20 3.22 39.60 43.24
CA SER A 20 4.62 39.28 43.50
C SER A 20 5.34 38.93 42.20
N GLU A 21 6.60 39.33 42.04
CA GLU A 21 7.39 39.10 40.81
C GLU A 21 7.45 37.61 40.39
N SER A 22 7.36 36.69 41.36
CA SER A 22 7.28 35.25 41.11
C SER A 22 6.03 34.83 40.31
N SER A 23 4.91 35.52 40.49
CA SER A 23 3.66 35.24 39.77
C SER A 23 3.78 35.58 38.28
N VAL A 24 4.53 36.63 37.96
CA VAL A 24 4.77 37.09 36.58
C VAL A 24 5.68 36.10 35.84
N LEU A 25 6.75 35.64 36.50
CA LEU A 25 7.66 34.63 35.95
C LEU A 25 6.96 33.29 35.69
N VAL A 26 6.14 32.84 36.63
CA VAL A 26 5.36 31.59 36.48
C VAL A 26 4.38 31.70 35.30
N GLY A 27 3.70 32.84 35.15
CA GLY A 27 2.81 33.08 34.01
C GLY A 27 3.53 33.03 32.66
N TRP A 28 4.73 33.61 32.58
CA TRP A 28 5.52 33.62 31.35
C TRP A 28 6.00 32.21 30.95
N LEU A 29 6.51 31.44 31.92
CA LEU A 29 6.95 30.06 31.69
C LEU A 29 5.80 29.17 31.22
N LEU A 30 4.63 29.28 31.84
CA LEU A 30 3.44 28.54 31.43
C LEU A 30 3.03 28.88 29.98
N GLY A 31 3.07 30.18 29.63
CA GLY A 31 2.79 30.65 28.29
C GLY A 31 3.77 30.09 27.24
N VAL A 32 5.07 30.09 27.53
CA VAL A 32 6.10 29.55 26.64
C VAL A 32 5.92 28.04 26.44
N VAL A 33 5.69 27.28 27.50
CA VAL A 33 5.47 25.82 27.41
C VAL A 33 4.26 25.49 26.53
N LEU A 34 3.15 26.21 26.70
CA LEU A 34 1.97 26.03 25.86
C LEU A 34 2.23 26.41 24.40
N ALA A 35 2.92 27.52 24.15
CA ALA A 35 3.30 27.95 22.80
C ALA A 35 4.18 26.91 22.11
N VAL A 36 5.20 26.38 22.79
CA VAL A 36 6.07 25.32 22.28
C VAL A 36 5.26 24.04 22.02
N GLY A 37 4.37 23.65 22.94
CA GLY A 37 3.51 22.48 22.78
C GLY A 37 2.63 22.54 21.53
N VAL A 38 1.99 23.69 21.27
CA VAL A 38 1.20 23.93 20.06
C VAL A 38 2.08 23.90 18.81
N LEU A 39 3.26 24.53 18.86
CA LEU A 39 4.20 24.58 17.74
C LEU A 39 4.70 23.17 17.38
N VAL A 40 5.01 22.34 18.38
CA VAL A 40 5.35 20.92 18.18
C VAL A 40 4.16 20.15 17.62
N MET A 41 2.94 20.38 18.11
CA MET A 41 1.74 19.68 17.64
C MET A 41 1.42 19.99 16.17
N ILE A 42 1.70 21.21 15.71
CA ILE A 42 1.56 21.62 14.30
C ILE A 42 2.74 21.14 13.44
N ALA A 43 3.97 21.13 13.97
CA ALA A 43 5.15 20.66 13.24
C ALA A 43 5.15 19.13 13.05
N ARG A 44 4.62 18.37 14.01
CA ARG A 44 4.60 16.91 14.00
C ARG A 44 3.91 16.29 12.77
N PRO A 45 2.71 16.70 12.32
CA PRO A 45 2.08 16.13 11.12
C PRO A 45 2.90 16.40 9.85
N LEU A 46 3.58 17.54 9.75
CA LEU A 46 4.45 17.86 8.61
C LEU A 46 5.69 16.95 8.59
N LEU A 47 6.32 16.74 9.74
CA LEU A 47 7.49 15.86 9.86
C LEU A 47 7.15 14.39 9.58
N VAL A 48 6.02 13.90 10.09
CA VAL A 48 5.59 12.49 9.88
C VAL A 48 5.21 12.24 8.41
N ALA A 49 4.59 13.21 7.74
CA ALA A 49 4.23 13.08 6.32
C ALA A 49 5.47 12.94 5.42
N GLU A 50 6.51 13.75 5.63
CA GLU A 50 7.73 13.68 4.83
C GLU A 50 8.54 12.38 5.07
N VAL A 51 8.61 11.93 6.32
CA VAL A 51 9.30 10.67 6.67
C VAL A 51 8.58 9.47 6.06
N GLY A 52 7.25 9.48 6.02
CA GLY A 52 6.45 8.42 5.40
C GLY A 52 6.72 8.24 3.90
N VAL A 53 6.80 9.35 3.15
CA VAL A 53 7.10 9.32 1.71
C VAL A 53 8.51 8.83 1.44
N LYS A 54 9.51 9.35 2.17
CA LYS A 54 10.91 8.90 2.02
C LYS A 54 11.07 7.41 2.34
N ARG A 55 10.37 6.92 3.37
CA ARG A 55 10.40 5.50 3.75
C ARG A 55 9.81 4.60 2.65
N ARG A 56 8.68 5.01 2.06
CA ARG A 56 8.05 4.26 0.96
C ARG A 56 8.97 4.18 -0.26
N VAL A 57 9.61 5.29 -0.66
CA VAL A 57 10.51 5.26 -1.83
C VAL A 57 11.78 4.46 -1.56
N ARG A 58 12.33 4.52 -0.34
CA ARG A 58 13.46 3.67 0.04
C ARG A 58 13.09 2.19 -0.02
N GLN A 59 11.90 1.82 0.44
CA GLN A 59 11.40 0.45 0.35
C GLN A 59 11.25 -0.01 -1.11
N THR A 60 10.68 0.82 -1.99
CA THR A 60 10.58 0.47 -3.42
C THR A 60 11.94 0.32 -4.07
N LEU A 61 12.92 1.17 -3.72
CA LEU A 61 14.27 1.09 -4.27
C LEU A 61 14.97 -0.22 -3.85
N THR A 62 14.90 -0.59 -2.56
CA THR A 62 15.43 -1.88 -2.09
C THR A 62 14.73 -3.08 -2.72
N GLN A 63 13.44 -2.94 -3.03
CA GLN A 63 12.68 -4.00 -3.71
C GLN A 63 13.11 -4.17 -5.16
N GLU A 64 13.33 -3.07 -5.90
CA GLU A 64 13.81 -3.10 -7.29
C GLU A 64 15.26 -3.61 -7.36
N GLU A 65 16.14 -3.20 -6.44
CA GLU A 65 17.51 -3.74 -6.33
C GLU A 65 17.50 -5.27 -6.17
N GLY A 66 16.64 -5.81 -5.30
CA GLY A 66 16.49 -7.25 -5.13
C GLY A 66 15.99 -7.97 -6.39
N LYS A 67 15.10 -7.34 -7.18
CA LYS A 67 14.66 -7.90 -8.47
C LYS A 67 15.81 -7.98 -9.47
N ILE A 68 16.57 -6.90 -9.62
CA ILE A 68 17.74 -6.85 -10.50
C ILE A 68 18.72 -7.96 -10.12
N GLN A 69 19.04 -8.11 -8.83
CA GLN A 69 19.93 -9.15 -8.37
C GLN A 69 19.44 -10.57 -8.73
N SER A 70 18.14 -10.83 -8.58
CA SER A 70 17.56 -12.13 -8.97
C SER A 70 17.61 -12.39 -10.49
N LEU A 71 17.55 -11.33 -11.32
CA LEU A 71 17.68 -11.45 -12.77
C LEU A 71 19.13 -11.76 -13.17
N TYR A 72 20.10 -11.09 -12.55
CA TYR A 72 21.52 -11.38 -12.75
C TYR A 72 21.87 -12.83 -12.39
N GLU A 73 21.32 -13.35 -11.30
CA GLU A 73 21.55 -14.74 -10.89
C GLU A 73 21.00 -15.73 -11.93
N ARG A 74 19.78 -15.50 -12.44
CA ARG A 74 19.22 -16.30 -13.55
C ARG A 74 20.07 -16.22 -14.81
N ALA A 75 20.51 -15.03 -15.20
CA ALA A 75 21.37 -14.83 -16.37
C ALA A 75 22.70 -15.58 -16.22
N SER A 76 23.30 -15.54 -15.03
CA SER A 76 24.54 -16.28 -14.75
C SER A 76 24.36 -17.81 -14.85
N THR A 77 23.18 -18.31 -14.47
CA THR A 77 22.85 -19.74 -14.55
C THR A 77 22.70 -20.17 -16.02
N GLU A 78 21.99 -19.38 -16.83
CA GLU A 78 21.84 -19.69 -18.26
C GLU A 78 23.20 -19.59 -19.00
N ARG A 79 24.09 -18.67 -18.61
CA ARG A 79 25.47 -18.64 -19.14
C ARG A 79 26.24 -19.92 -18.83
N LYS A 80 26.17 -20.41 -17.60
CA LYS A 80 26.78 -21.70 -17.23
C LYS A 80 26.21 -22.86 -18.04
N SER A 81 24.90 -22.82 -18.32
CA SER A 81 24.29 -23.86 -19.15
C SER A 81 24.77 -23.82 -20.62
N LEU A 82 25.14 -22.65 -21.15
CA LEU A 82 25.80 -22.55 -22.46
C LEU A 82 27.20 -23.16 -22.42
N GLU A 83 27.98 -22.87 -21.38
CA GLU A 83 29.32 -23.43 -21.20
C GLU A 83 29.28 -24.96 -21.07
N GLU A 84 28.30 -25.49 -20.33
CA GLU A 84 28.08 -26.94 -20.21
C GLU A 84 27.69 -27.58 -21.55
N LEU A 85 26.85 -26.88 -22.35
CA LEU A 85 26.49 -27.32 -23.69
C LEU A 85 27.69 -27.36 -24.65
N ASP A 86 28.52 -26.32 -24.61
CA ASP A 86 29.75 -26.24 -25.39
C ASP A 86 30.71 -27.37 -24.99
N PHE A 87 30.83 -27.66 -23.69
CA PHE A 87 31.66 -28.76 -23.18
C PHE A 87 31.15 -30.14 -23.61
N ASP A 88 29.84 -30.39 -23.56
CA ASP A 88 29.26 -31.66 -24.00
C ASP A 88 29.44 -31.89 -25.52
N HIS A 89 29.39 -30.82 -26.31
CA HIS A 89 29.68 -30.89 -27.74
C HIS A 89 31.16 -31.24 -28.00
N GLU A 90 32.09 -30.61 -27.28
CA GLU A 90 33.53 -30.92 -27.38
C GLU A 90 33.85 -32.36 -26.98
N LEU A 91 33.12 -32.93 -26.03
CA LEU A 91 33.24 -34.34 -25.64
C LEU A 91 32.57 -35.32 -26.63
N GLY A 92 31.82 -34.81 -27.60
CA GLY A 92 31.05 -35.63 -28.55
C GLY A 92 29.81 -36.28 -27.95
N ASN A 93 29.34 -35.81 -26.78
CA ASN A 93 28.11 -36.28 -26.14
C ASN A 93 26.86 -35.77 -26.87
N LEU A 94 26.97 -34.62 -27.55
CA LEU A 94 25.90 -34.01 -28.34
C LEU A 94 26.22 -34.06 -29.83
N HIS A 95 25.18 -34.32 -30.63
CA HIS A 95 25.29 -34.21 -32.08
C HIS A 95 25.23 -32.73 -32.51
N GLU A 96 25.92 -32.39 -33.60
CA GLU A 96 26.05 -31.01 -34.11
C GLU A 96 24.68 -30.33 -34.31
N GLU A 97 23.71 -31.06 -34.84
CA GLU A 97 22.37 -30.58 -35.15
C GLU A 97 21.63 -30.12 -33.88
N ASP A 98 21.69 -30.95 -32.84
CA ASP A 98 21.06 -30.69 -31.55
C ASP A 98 21.77 -29.55 -30.82
N TYR A 99 23.10 -29.54 -30.84
CA TYR A 99 23.91 -28.50 -30.24
C TYR A 99 23.54 -27.11 -30.77
N VAL A 100 23.46 -26.93 -32.09
CA VAL A 100 23.11 -25.64 -32.70
C VAL A 100 21.72 -25.16 -32.25
N LEU A 101 20.73 -26.08 -32.22
CA LEU A 101 19.36 -25.74 -31.84
C LEU A 101 19.25 -25.37 -30.36
N LEU A 102 19.88 -26.15 -29.48
CA LEU A 102 19.89 -25.90 -28.04
C LEU A 102 20.66 -24.61 -27.70
N LYS A 103 21.81 -24.37 -28.34
CA LYS A 103 22.60 -23.15 -28.17
C LYS A 103 21.80 -21.91 -28.54
N GLN A 104 21.20 -21.89 -29.73
CA GLN A 104 20.38 -20.77 -30.18
C GLN A 104 19.22 -20.48 -29.21
N LYS A 105 18.59 -21.53 -28.68
CA LYS A 105 17.50 -21.39 -27.71
C LYS A 105 18.00 -20.75 -26.41
N THR A 106 19.15 -21.15 -25.89
CA THR A 106 19.69 -20.61 -24.64
C THR A 106 20.21 -19.19 -24.83
N GLU A 107 20.86 -18.87 -25.93
CA GLU A 107 21.25 -17.49 -26.29
C GLU A 107 20.04 -16.56 -26.37
N HIS A 108 18.94 -17.01 -26.97
CA HIS A 108 17.70 -16.24 -27.01
C HIS A 108 17.12 -15.99 -25.60
N LYS A 109 17.22 -16.96 -24.67
CA LYS A 109 16.81 -16.71 -23.28
C LYS A 109 17.74 -15.70 -22.59
N LEU A 110 19.03 -15.78 -22.84
CA LEU A 110 20.03 -14.90 -22.22
C LEU A 110 19.80 -13.44 -22.64
N THR A 111 19.64 -13.19 -23.93
CA THR A 111 19.33 -11.85 -24.47
C THR A 111 18.03 -11.28 -23.89
N LYS A 112 17.02 -12.13 -23.72
CA LYS A 112 15.76 -11.74 -23.05
C LYS A 112 15.97 -11.33 -21.58
N LEU A 113 16.82 -12.05 -20.83
CA LEU A 113 17.16 -11.70 -19.45
C LEU A 113 17.95 -10.40 -19.37
N GLU A 114 18.92 -10.20 -20.27
CA GLU A 114 19.71 -8.96 -20.35
C GLU A 114 18.83 -7.75 -20.67
N GLN A 115 17.84 -7.90 -21.55
CA GLN A 115 16.84 -6.86 -21.80
C GLN A 115 15.98 -6.55 -20.56
N GLN A 116 15.64 -7.55 -19.75
CA GLN A 116 14.91 -7.32 -18.50
C GLN A 116 15.76 -6.59 -17.46
N ILE A 117 17.05 -6.91 -17.38
CA ILE A 117 17.99 -6.23 -16.48
C ILE A 117 18.09 -4.76 -16.85
N SER A 118 18.31 -4.43 -18.13
CA SER A 118 18.43 -3.03 -18.56
C SER A 118 17.16 -2.22 -18.30
N GLN A 119 15.98 -2.81 -18.53
CA GLN A 119 14.69 -2.19 -18.20
C GLN A 119 14.56 -1.89 -16.70
N GLN A 120 15.00 -2.82 -15.83
CA GLN A 120 14.94 -2.62 -14.38
C GLN A 120 15.97 -1.61 -13.87
N GLU A 121 17.15 -1.56 -14.48
CA GLU A 121 18.14 -0.53 -14.17
C GLU A 121 17.62 0.87 -14.54
N GLU A 122 16.92 1.00 -15.66
CA GLU A 122 16.25 2.24 -16.05
C GLU A 122 15.12 2.63 -15.09
N THR A 123 14.29 1.67 -14.65
CA THR A 123 13.25 1.98 -13.64
C THR A 123 13.89 2.46 -12.35
N LEU A 124 14.94 1.79 -11.87
CA LEU A 124 15.66 2.20 -10.67
C LEU A 124 16.29 3.60 -10.82
N ALA A 125 16.90 3.89 -11.96
CA ALA A 125 17.45 5.21 -12.28
C ALA A 125 16.34 6.29 -12.24
N ASN A 126 15.21 6.05 -12.88
CA ASN A 126 14.05 6.96 -12.88
C ASN A 126 13.46 7.18 -11.48
N LEU A 127 13.37 6.13 -10.65
CA LEU A 127 12.94 6.24 -9.26
C LEU A 127 13.90 7.11 -8.44
N SER A 128 15.22 6.94 -8.62
CA SER A 128 16.23 7.71 -7.90
C SER A 128 16.24 9.20 -8.31
N GLN A 129 16.04 9.50 -9.59
CA GLN A 129 16.03 10.88 -10.11
C GLN A 129 14.72 11.62 -9.78
N GLY A 130 13.57 10.93 -9.78
CA GLY A 130 12.27 11.50 -9.41
C GLY A 130 12.22 12.07 -7.98
N GLN A 131 13.12 11.61 -7.09
CA GLN A 131 13.28 12.16 -5.73
C GLN A 131 13.96 13.54 -5.74
N GLN A 132 14.84 13.81 -6.71
CA GLN A 132 15.64 15.05 -6.75
C GLN A 132 14.87 16.23 -7.38
N ALA A 133 13.94 15.96 -8.30
CA ALA A 133 13.16 17.00 -8.97
C ALA A 133 12.13 17.69 -8.05
N LYS A 134 11.52 16.97 -7.10
CA LYS A 134 10.49 17.52 -6.19
C LYS A 134 11.06 18.26 -4.97
N ALA A 135 12.33 18.06 -4.64
CA ALA A 135 13.00 18.77 -3.54
C ALA A 135 13.36 20.22 -3.91
N LYS A 136 13.36 20.59 -5.19
CA LYS A 136 13.75 21.93 -5.67
C LYS A 136 12.56 22.87 -5.97
N THR A 137 11.32 22.39 -5.99
CA THR A 137 10.13 23.21 -6.31
C THR A 137 9.23 23.57 -5.12
N SER A 138 9.52 23.13 -3.89
CA SER A 138 8.73 23.47 -2.70
C SER A 138 9.09 24.83 -2.06
N LYS A 139 10.05 25.59 -2.61
CA LYS A 139 10.37 26.95 -2.17
C LYS A 139 9.49 28.06 -2.78
N SER A 140 8.53 27.74 -3.64
CA SER A 140 7.66 28.74 -4.28
C SER A 140 6.24 28.23 -4.53
N ALA A 141 5.50 27.91 -3.47
CA ALA A 141 4.04 27.80 -3.53
C ALA A 141 3.41 27.96 -2.14
N SER A 142 3.51 29.16 -1.57
CA SER A 142 2.66 29.59 -0.45
C SER A 142 2.25 31.05 -0.68
N ALA A 143 1.17 31.26 -1.44
CA ALA A 143 0.32 32.45 -1.37
C ALA A 143 -0.85 32.37 -2.39
N LYS A 144 -1.92 31.65 -2.07
CA LYS A 144 -3.29 32.18 -2.18
C LYS A 144 -4.30 31.21 -1.58
N LYS A 145 -4.94 31.64 -0.49
CA LYS A 145 -6.15 31.03 0.06
C LYS A 145 -7.37 31.90 -0.30
N THR A 146 -8.41 31.25 -0.85
CA THR A 146 -9.88 31.39 -0.59
C THR A 146 -10.59 32.71 -0.98
N PRO A 147 -11.94 32.81 -1.13
CA PRO A 147 -13.05 31.91 -0.72
C PRO A 147 -14.25 31.70 -1.72
N VAL A 148 -15.06 30.65 -1.44
CA VAL A 148 -16.56 30.52 -1.46
C VAL A 148 -17.42 31.13 -2.60
N SER A 149 -18.21 30.31 -3.33
CA SER A 149 -19.70 30.25 -3.32
C SER A 149 -20.38 29.86 -4.65
N ALA A 150 -21.19 28.80 -4.58
CA ALA A 150 -22.54 28.58 -5.14
C ALA A 150 -22.95 29.10 -6.56
N THR A 151 -23.39 28.16 -7.42
CA THR A 151 -24.79 28.01 -7.93
C THR A 151 -24.83 27.41 -9.36
N GLY A 152 -25.54 26.27 -9.52
CA GLY A 152 -26.27 25.75 -10.72
C GLY A 152 -25.56 25.67 -12.08
N THR A 153 -25.67 24.63 -12.91
CA THR A 153 -26.79 23.71 -13.14
C THR A 153 -26.30 22.56 -14.07
N LYS A 154 -26.70 21.32 -13.76
CA LYS A 154 -26.93 20.10 -14.61
C LYS A 154 -26.05 19.90 -15.87
N ALA A 155 -25.43 18.72 -16.09
CA ALA A 155 -26.12 17.44 -16.15
C ALA A 155 -25.19 16.21 -15.97
N THR A 156 -25.63 15.30 -15.09
CA THR A 156 -25.70 13.82 -15.22
C THR A 156 -24.39 13.06 -15.54
N LEU A 157 -23.58 12.65 -14.55
CA LEU A 157 -23.61 11.42 -13.69
C LEU A 157 -23.72 10.05 -14.44
N PRO A 158 -23.10 8.94 -13.92
CA PRO A 158 -21.93 8.89 -13.03
C PRO A 158 -20.96 7.69 -13.18
N ASN A 159 -19.81 7.91 -12.55
CA ASN A 159 -18.88 6.96 -11.93
C ASN A 159 -19.59 5.94 -11.00
N GLN A 160 -19.11 4.69 -10.97
CA GLN A 160 -19.32 3.77 -9.84
C GLN A 160 -17.99 3.13 -9.44
N GLU A 161 -17.24 3.88 -8.61
CA GLU A 161 -16.74 3.31 -7.37
C GLU A 161 -17.92 2.74 -6.57
N THR A 162 -17.91 1.43 -6.38
CA THR A 162 -18.55 0.83 -5.22
C THR A 162 -17.49 0.02 -4.49
N ASP A 163 -17.03 0.57 -3.38
CA ASP A 163 -16.78 -0.17 -2.14
C ASP A 163 -17.96 -1.10 -1.87
N GLY A 164 -17.90 -2.28 -2.47
CA GLY A 164 -18.87 -3.35 -2.31
C GLY A 164 -18.26 -4.44 -1.44
N LYS A 165 -18.33 -4.24 -0.12
CA LYS A 165 -18.28 -5.32 0.86
C LYS A 165 -19.49 -6.24 0.67
N LEU A 166 -19.57 -6.95 -0.45
CA LEU A 166 -20.50 -8.06 -0.62
C LEU A 166 -19.76 -9.34 -0.33
N LYS A 167 -19.80 -9.69 0.94
CA LYS A 167 -19.63 -11.05 1.42
C LYS A 167 -20.72 -11.90 0.74
N PRO A 168 -20.42 -12.78 -0.23
CA PRO A 168 -21.44 -13.64 -0.81
C PRO A 168 -21.71 -14.71 0.24
N THR A 169 -22.74 -14.48 1.05
CA THR A 169 -23.11 -15.39 2.12
C THR A 169 -24.05 -16.45 1.55
N ILE A 170 -23.52 -17.36 0.73
CA ILE A 170 -24.16 -18.67 0.56
C ILE A 170 -23.86 -19.45 1.83
N LYS A 171 -24.73 -19.32 2.83
CA LYS A 171 -24.79 -20.21 4.00
C LYS A 171 -25.41 -21.53 3.57
N GLY A 172 -24.68 -22.29 2.76
CA GLY A 172 -25.04 -23.64 2.35
C GLY A 172 -23.84 -24.54 2.56
N ALA A 173 -23.91 -25.41 3.57
CA ALA A 173 -22.92 -26.44 3.79
C ALA A 173 -23.16 -27.55 2.76
N MET A 174 -22.27 -27.70 1.78
CA MET A 174 -22.35 -28.74 0.74
C MET A 174 -21.57 -29.98 1.18
N LYS A 175 -21.90 -31.17 0.66
CA LYS A 175 -21.23 -32.43 1.04
C LYS A 175 -20.35 -32.94 -0.09
N CYS A 176 -19.15 -33.41 0.25
CA CYS A 176 -18.25 -34.06 -0.69
C CYS A 176 -18.91 -35.34 -1.24
N SER A 177 -18.83 -35.56 -2.55
CA SER A 177 -19.37 -36.76 -3.21
C SER A 177 -18.66 -38.05 -2.79
N GLU A 178 -17.37 -37.97 -2.46
CA GLU A 178 -16.54 -39.14 -2.12
C GLU A 178 -16.69 -39.57 -0.64
N CYS A 179 -16.75 -38.64 0.30
CA CYS A 179 -16.69 -38.95 1.73
C CYS A 179 -17.84 -38.35 2.56
N ALA A 180 -18.81 -37.70 1.91
CA ALA A 180 -19.96 -37.02 2.52
C ALA A 180 -19.62 -35.92 3.54
N THR A 181 -18.36 -35.50 3.64
CA THR A 181 -17.92 -34.46 4.57
C THR A 181 -18.37 -33.10 4.09
N THR A 182 -18.86 -32.28 5.01
CA THR A 182 -19.32 -30.93 4.73
C THR A 182 -18.16 -29.99 4.40
N PHE A 183 -18.25 -29.23 3.31
CA PHE A 183 -17.25 -28.26 2.87
C PHE A 183 -17.86 -26.86 2.69
N LYS A 184 -17.00 -25.84 2.65
CA LYS A 184 -17.43 -24.44 2.46
C LYS A 184 -17.27 -24.04 0.98
N PRO A 185 -18.15 -23.17 0.45
CA PRO A 185 -17.96 -22.61 -0.89
C PRO A 185 -16.62 -21.85 -0.94
N GLY A 186 -15.74 -22.24 -1.85
CA GLY A 186 -14.38 -21.72 -2.01
C GLY A 186 -13.27 -22.75 -1.78
N ASP A 187 -13.56 -23.88 -1.12
CA ASP A 187 -12.59 -24.97 -0.96
C ASP A 187 -12.40 -25.72 -2.29
N ARG A 188 -11.14 -25.85 -2.77
CA ARG A 188 -10.82 -26.60 -4.01
C ARG A 188 -10.75 -28.12 -3.80
N LEU A 189 -10.44 -28.53 -2.58
CA LEU A 189 -10.20 -29.93 -2.19
C LEU A 189 -10.93 -30.22 -0.89
N CYS A 190 -11.41 -31.46 -0.72
CA CYS A 190 -12.01 -31.89 0.53
C CYS A 190 -10.96 -31.98 1.64
N SER A 191 -11.23 -31.38 2.80
CA SER A 191 -10.34 -31.41 3.96
C SER A 191 -10.14 -32.80 4.59
N LYS A 192 -10.98 -33.78 4.24
CA LYS A 192 -10.91 -35.15 4.80
C LYS A 192 -10.30 -36.17 3.84
N CYS A 193 -10.73 -36.18 2.57
CA CYS A 193 -10.30 -37.17 1.58
C CYS A 193 -9.46 -36.60 0.43
N SER A 194 -9.19 -35.29 0.42
CA SER A 194 -8.42 -34.59 -0.62
C SER A 194 -8.98 -34.70 -2.05
N ALA A 195 -10.21 -35.18 -2.22
CA ALA A 195 -10.88 -35.22 -3.52
C ALA A 195 -11.19 -33.80 -4.02
N PRO A 196 -11.11 -33.54 -5.35
CA PRO A 196 -11.48 -32.25 -5.94
C PRO A 196 -12.96 -31.97 -5.74
N LEU A 197 -13.28 -30.75 -5.28
CA LEU A 197 -14.65 -30.30 -5.08
C LEU A 197 -15.13 -29.51 -6.31
N PRO A 198 -16.41 -29.61 -6.69
CA PRO A 198 -16.96 -28.81 -7.78
C PRO A 198 -16.93 -27.33 -7.40
N LEU A 199 -16.38 -26.48 -8.29
CA LEU A 199 -16.45 -25.02 -8.13
C LEU A 199 -17.81 -24.55 -8.62
N LEU A 200 -18.57 -23.86 -7.76
CA LEU A 200 -19.85 -23.26 -8.15
C LEU A 200 -19.80 -21.74 -8.02
N CYS A 201 -20.46 -21.05 -8.95
CA CYS A 201 -20.60 -19.60 -8.90
C CYS A 201 -21.43 -19.17 -7.69
N LEU A 202 -20.87 -18.29 -6.83
CA LEU A 202 -21.58 -17.79 -5.65
C LEU A 202 -22.75 -16.84 -5.97
N SER A 203 -22.89 -16.41 -7.23
CA SER A 203 -24.00 -15.55 -7.67
C SER A 203 -25.16 -16.33 -8.28
N CYS A 204 -24.90 -17.41 -9.03
CA CYS A 204 -25.95 -18.14 -9.77
C CYS A 204 -25.94 -19.66 -9.57
N GLY A 205 -24.99 -20.21 -8.82
CA GLY A 205 -24.90 -21.65 -8.50
C GLY A 205 -24.50 -22.54 -9.68
N THR A 206 -24.00 -21.99 -10.79
CA THR A 206 -23.56 -22.79 -11.95
C THR A 206 -22.14 -23.27 -11.75
N GLU A 207 -21.83 -24.48 -12.25
CA GLU A 207 -20.49 -25.06 -12.19
C GLU A 207 -19.47 -24.24 -13.01
N LEU A 208 -18.27 -24.07 -12.47
CA LEU A 208 -17.17 -23.27 -13.01
C LEU A 208 -15.95 -24.15 -13.29
N LYS A 209 -15.19 -23.82 -14.33
CA LYS A 209 -13.89 -24.45 -14.60
C LYS A 209 -12.80 -23.82 -13.72
N GLN A 210 -11.72 -24.56 -13.47
CA GLN A 210 -10.62 -24.15 -12.59
C GLN A 210 -9.93 -22.83 -13.01
N ASP A 211 -10.03 -22.46 -14.29
CA ASP A 211 -9.38 -21.28 -14.87
C ASP A 211 -10.35 -20.12 -15.18
N ASP A 212 -11.64 -20.24 -14.84
CA ASP A 212 -12.62 -19.20 -15.14
C ASP A 212 -12.47 -18.00 -14.18
N ARG A 213 -12.18 -16.81 -14.73
CA ARG A 213 -12.16 -15.55 -13.96
C ARG A 213 -13.56 -14.97 -13.75
N PHE A 214 -14.51 -15.34 -14.62
CA PHE A 214 -15.89 -14.87 -14.60
C PHE A 214 -16.82 -16.03 -14.91
N CYS A 215 -18.02 -16.02 -14.34
CA CYS A 215 -19.03 -17.03 -14.65
C CYS A 215 -19.61 -16.81 -16.05
N ALA A 216 -19.51 -17.82 -16.92
CA ALA A 216 -20.06 -17.77 -18.28
C ALA A 216 -21.60 -17.58 -18.33
N LYS A 217 -22.32 -17.91 -17.25
CA LYS A 217 -23.79 -17.77 -17.20
C LYS A 217 -24.26 -16.41 -16.73
N CYS A 218 -23.65 -15.84 -15.68
CA CYS A 218 -24.13 -14.60 -15.06
C CYS A 218 -23.14 -13.44 -15.07
N GLY A 219 -21.91 -13.63 -15.58
CA GLY A 219 -20.87 -12.61 -15.65
C GLY A 219 -20.23 -12.22 -14.31
N ALA A 220 -20.65 -12.82 -13.19
CA ALA A 220 -20.07 -12.53 -11.88
C ALA A 220 -18.59 -12.92 -11.83
N ALA A 221 -17.75 -12.06 -11.24
CA ALA A 221 -16.35 -12.35 -10.98
C ALA A 221 -16.21 -13.53 -10.01
N VAL A 222 -15.33 -14.47 -10.35
CA VAL A 222 -15.00 -15.60 -9.50
C VAL A 222 -13.88 -15.19 -8.57
N VAL A 223 -14.19 -15.08 -7.28
CA VAL A 223 -13.17 -14.83 -6.25
C VAL A 223 -12.56 -16.19 -5.90
N ASN A 224 -11.31 -16.38 -6.31
CA ASN A 224 -10.55 -17.63 -6.17
C ASN A 224 -9.71 -17.61 -4.88
#